data_AF-A0A2H5Z7T5-F1
#
_entry.id   AF-A0A2H5Z7T5-F1
#
_cell.length_a   1.000
_cell.length_b   1.000
_cell.length_c   1.000
_cell.angle_alpha   90.00
_cell.angle_beta   90.00
_cell.angle_gamma   90.00
#
_symmetry.space_group_name_H-M   'P 1'
#
loop_
_entity.id
_entity.type
_entity.pdbx_description
1 polymer ?
#
loop_
_entity_poly.entity_id
_entity_poly.type
_entity_poly.pdbx_seq_one_letter_code
_entity_poly.pdbx_strand_id
1 'polypeptide(L)'
;MVVVRPQSRRAGWLRVAAIAVGIMVLAIAAIFWASSRGSPVPHPEVTGAVERIQAELDVLQVSLYTDQVVRNGQVLEPEEYAAAQTAVQRARAQWETIRKAVAPEHRDRVDRLFEELQTAVDTLAPAAEVQELVRDLQQALRSLESTENSG
;
A
#
# COMPACT_ATOMS: atom_id res chain seq x y z
N MET A 1 -40.13 -56.83 9.23
CA MET A 1 -40.60 -55.82 10.21
C MET A 1 -39.78 -54.56 9.98
N VAL A 2 -40.47 -53.43 9.82
CA VAL A 2 -39.97 -52.05 9.61
C VAL A 2 -39.06 -51.64 10.79
N VAL A 3 -37.99 -50.84 10.63
CA VAL A 3 -37.98 -49.36 10.77
C VAL A 3 -36.80 -48.73 10.00
N VAL A 4 -37.11 -47.68 9.24
CA VAL A 4 -36.18 -46.72 8.62
C VAL A 4 -36.37 -45.34 9.25
N ARG A 5 -35.27 -44.57 9.37
CA ARG A 5 -35.05 -43.10 9.58
C ARG A 5 -34.56 -42.65 10.98
N PRO A 6 -33.90 -41.46 11.15
CA PRO A 6 -33.33 -40.48 10.18
C PRO A 6 -31.94 -39.82 10.56
N GLN A 7 -31.43 -38.94 9.66
CA GLN A 7 -30.64 -37.67 9.87
C GLN A 7 -29.24 -37.71 10.56
N SER A 8 -28.22 -36.90 10.24
CA SER A 8 -28.10 -35.60 9.55
C SER A 8 -26.67 -35.29 9.02
N ARG A 9 -26.61 -34.34 8.08
CA ARG A 9 -25.48 -33.69 7.37
C ARG A 9 -24.40 -33.03 8.27
N ARG A 10 -23.15 -32.90 7.78
CA ARG A 10 -22.49 -31.60 7.43
C ARG A 10 -20.97 -31.70 7.10
N ALA A 11 -20.60 -30.90 6.10
CA ALA A 11 -19.35 -30.13 5.92
C ALA A 11 -18.00 -30.86 5.69
N GLY A 12 -17.65 -31.06 4.42
CA GLY A 12 -16.31 -31.48 3.96
C GLY A 12 -15.73 -30.58 2.87
N TRP A 13 -15.84 -29.24 2.99
CA TRP A 13 -15.56 -28.31 1.89
C TRP A 13 -14.54 -27.19 2.19
N LEU A 14 -13.55 -27.42 3.05
CA LEU A 14 -12.50 -26.42 3.34
C LEU A 14 -11.12 -27.05 3.54
N ARG A 15 -10.53 -27.62 2.47
CA ARG A 15 -9.11 -28.08 2.52
C ARG A 15 -8.26 -27.73 1.30
N VAL A 16 -8.70 -26.86 0.40
CA VAL A 16 -7.93 -26.54 -0.83
C VAL A 16 -7.33 -25.12 -0.87
N ALA A 17 -7.71 -24.21 0.04
CA ALA A 17 -7.28 -22.81 -0.06
C ALA A 17 -5.88 -22.48 0.51
N ALA A 18 -5.17 -23.42 1.14
CA ALA A 18 -3.99 -23.08 1.96
C ALA A 18 -2.62 -23.17 1.26
N ILE A 19 -2.53 -23.63 0.00
CA ILE A 19 -1.22 -23.97 -0.61
C ILE A 19 -0.67 -22.87 -1.54
N ALA A 20 -1.44 -21.83 -1.89
CA ALA A 20 -0.98 -20.79 -2.81
C ALA A 20 -0.08 -19.70 -2.18
N VAL A 21 -0.08 -19.54 -0.85
CA VAL A 21 0.63 -18.43 -0.17
C VAL A 21 2.12 -18.72 0.07
N GLY A 22 2.53 -19.98 0.15
CA GLY A 22 3.90 -20.35 0.55
C GLY A 22 4.99 -20.08 -0.49
N ILE A 23 4.65 -20.10 -1.79
CA ILE A 23 5.65 -20.00 -2.87
C ILE A 23 6.01 -18.54 -3.18
N MET A 24 5.09 -17.58 -2.96
CA MET A 24 5.31 -16.16 -3.25
C MET A 24 6.31 -15.51 -2.27
N VAL A 25 6.33 -15.96 -1.00
CA VAL A 25 7.23 -15.41 0.03
C VAL A 25 8.70 -15.77 -0.23
N LEU A 26 8.99 -16.95 -0.80
CA LEU A 26 10.36 -17.39 -1.04
C LEU A 26 11.03 -16.70 -2.25
N ALA A 27 10.26 -16.28 -3.26
CA ALA A 27 10.79 -15.49 -4.37
C ALA A 27 11.18 -14.07 -3.94
N ILE A 28 10.41 -13.46 -3.02
CA ILE A 28 10.67 -12.11 -2.48
C ILE A 28 11.93 -12.11 -1.62
N ALA A 29 12.14 -13.14 -0.80
CA ALA A 29 13.33 -13.26 0.05
C ALA A 29 14.65 -13.40 -0.74
N ALA A 30 14.64 -14.02 -1.92
CA ALA A 30 15.85 -14.15 -2.75
C ALA A 30 16.25 -12.82 -3.44
N ILE A 31 15.27 -12.02 -3.87
CA ILE A 31 15.49 -10.67 -4.42
C ILE A 31 15.98 -9.70 -3.32
N PHE A 32 15.48 -9.90 -2.09
CA PHE A 32 15.87 -9.13 -0.91
C PHE A 32 17.35 -9.30 -0.55
N TRP A 33 17.93 -10.50 -0.69
CA TRP A 33 19.34 -10.74 -0.34
C TRP A 33 20.33 -10.27 -1.42
N ALA A 34 19.99 -10.42 -2.71
CA ALA A 34 20.89 -10.07 -3.83
C ALA A 34 21.11 -8.55 -4.01
N SER A 35 20.24 -7.72 -3.42
CA SER A 35 20.19 -6.28 -3.69
C SER A 35 20.71 -5.40 -2.54
N SER A 36 21.33 -6.01 -1.53
CA SER A 36 21.95 -5.38 -0.36
C SER A 36 23.32 -4.71 -0.63
N ARG A 37 23.77 -4.70 -1.89
CA ARG A 37 25.01 -4.02 -2.34
C ARG A 37 24.73 -2.80 -3.23
N GLY A 38 23.65 -2.07 -2.96
CA GLY A 38 23.22 -0.93 -3.79
C GLY A 38 24.09 0.29 -3.58
N SER A 39 24.77 0.73 -4.64
CA SER A 39 25.41 2.04 -4.75
C SER A 39 24.40 3.18 -4.51
N PRO A 40 24.84 4.34 -4.00
CA PRO A 40 23.96 5.51 -3.85
C PRO A 40 23.34 5.90 -5.20
N VAL A 41 22.02 6.04 -5.24
CA VAL A 41 21.28 6.51 -6.42
C VAL A 41 21.58 8.00 -6.64
N PRO A 42 21.71 8.48 -7.89
CA PRO A 42 21.96 9.89 -8.14
C PRO A 42 20.83 10.79 -7.61
N HIS A 43 21.19 11.82 -6.85
CA HIS A 43 20.28 12.82 -6.24
C HIS A 43 19.11 13.34 -7.11
N PRO A 44 19.28 13.71 -8.40
CA PRO A 44 18.15 14.21 -9.21
C PRO A 44 17.04 13.19 -9.44
N GLU A 45 17.34 11.89 -9.32
CA GLU A 45 16.34 10.83 -9.48
C GLU A 45 15.43 10.70 -8.26
N VAL A 46 15.93 11.04 -7.06
CA VAL A 46 15.16 11.01 -5.81
C VAL A 46 14.13 12.14 -5.81
N THR A 47 14.55 13.39 -6.05
CA THR A 47 13.64 14.55 -6.11
C THR A 47 12.55 14.35 -7.17
N GLY A 48 12.94 13.97 -8.40
CA GLY A 48 11.96 13.77 -9.48
C GLY A 48 11.01 12.58 -9.25
N ALA A 49 11.37 11.60 -8.41
CA ALA A 49 10.47 10.53 -8.00
C ALA A 49 9.54 10.98 -6.87
N VAL A 50 10.05 11.76 -5.91
CA VAL A 50 9.25 12.34 -4.83
C VAL A 50 8.14 13.23 -5.38
N GLU A 51 8.43 14.10 -6.35
CA GLU A 51 7.42 14.94 -7.01
C GLU A 51 6.31 14.11 -7.67
N ARG A 52 6.68 13.02 -8.35
CA ARG A 52 5.71 12.10 -8.98
C ARG A 52 4.83 11.39 -7.95
N ILE A 53 5.41 10.95 -6.84
CA ILE A 53 4.66 10.35 -5.73
C ILE A 53 3.68 11.37 -5.15
N GLN A 54 4.13 12.60 -4.90
CA GLN A 54 3.27 13.66 -4.35
C GLN A 54 2.10 13.97 -5.28
N ALA A 55 2.31 14.02 -6.59
CA ALA A 55 1.25 14.24 -7.57
C ALA A 55 0.20 13.13 -7.57
N GLU A 56 0.61 11.86 -7.51
CA GLU A 56 -0.33 10.72 -7.42
C GLU A 56 -1.12 10.75 -6.10
N LEU A 57 -0.48 11.13 -4.99
CA LEU A 57 -1.13 11.29 -3.69
C LEU A 57 -2.13 12.45 -3.66
N ASP A 58 -1.86 13.53 -4.39
CA ASP A 58 -2.80 14.67 -4.54
C ASP A 58 -4.06 14.23 -5.31
N VAL A 59 -3.89 13.49 -6.41
CA VAL A 59 -5.02 12.92 -7.17
C VAL A 59 -5.86 11.97 -6.30
N LEU A 60 -5.20 11.15 -5.48
CA LEU A 60 -5.88 10.26 -4.53
C LEU A 60 -6.78 11.05 -3.57
N GLN A 61 -6.25 12.11 -2.97
CA GLN A 61 -6.95 12.93 -1.99
C GLN A 61 -8.08 13.77 -2.62
N VAL A 62 -7.86 14.35 -3.80
CA VAL A 62 -8.79 15.29 -4.42
C VAL A 62 -9.93 14.57 -5.15
N SER A 63 -9.66 13.41 -5.75
CA SER A 63 -10.61 12.81 -6.71
C SER A 63 -10.97 11.36 -6.42
N LEU A 64 -10.06 10.55 -5.88
CA LEU A 64 -10.25 9.09 -5.88
C LEU A 64 -10.71 8.52 -4.53
N TYR A 65 -10.44 9.20 -3.42
CA TYR A 65 -10.85 8.74 -2.08
C TYR A 65 -11.55 9.85 -1.29
N THR A 66 -12.82 10.08 -1.61
CA THR A 66 -13.68 11.11 -1.00
C THR A 66 -14.87 10.50 -0.27
N ASP A 67 -15.61 11.29 0.51
CA ASP A 67 -16.87 10.88 1.16
C ASP A 67 -17.98 10.50 0.15
N GLN A 68 -17.79 10.78 -1.14
CA GLN A 68 -18.68 10.33 -2.21
C GLN A 68 -18.29 8.95 -2.73
N VAL A 69 -17.03 8.53 -2.55
CA VAL A 69 -16.49 7.25 -3.01
C VAL A 69 -16.57 6.19 -1.91
N VAL A 70 -16.18 6.54 -0.67
CA VAL A 70 -16.26 5.66 0.49
C VAL A 70 -17.00 6.36 1.62
N ARG A 71 -18.03 5.71 2.18
CA ARG A 71 -18.78 6.24 3.31
C ARG A 71 -19.25 5.12 4.23
N ASN A 72 -19.06 5.28 5.54
CA ASN A 72 -19.49 4.32 6.55
C ASN A 72 -19.02 2.87 6.26
N GLY A 73 -17.78 2.70 5.79
CA GLY A 73 -17.21 1.40 5.44
C GLY A 73 -17.84 0.75 4.20
N GLN A 74 -18.49 1.53 3.34
CA GLN A 74 -19.04 1.07 2.07
C GLN A 74 -18.46 1.85 0.91
N VAL A 75 -18.17 1.14 -0.18
CA VAL A 75 -17.79 1.72 -1.46
C VAL A 75 -19.06 2.10 -2.21
N LEU A 76 -19.23 3.40 -2.47
CA LEU A 76 -20.34 3.96 -3.24
C LEU A 76 -20.00 4.05 -4.73
N GLU A 77 -18.74 4.32 -5.05
CA GLU A 77 -18.21 4.48 -6.41
C GLU A 77 -17.05 3.50 -6.64
N PRO A 78 -17.32 2.28 -7.16
CA PRO A 78 -16.33 1.21 -7.23
C PRO A 78 -15.16 1.49 -8.19
N GLU A 79 -15.40 2.22 -9.28
CA GLU A 79 -14.36 2.52 -10.27
C GLU A 79 -13.32 3.49 -9.69
N GLU A 80 -13.80 4.53 -9.01
CA GLU A 80 -13.00 5.53 -8.30
C GLU A 80 -12.22 4.91 -7.16
N TYR A 81 -12.84 4.02 -6.38
CA TYR A 81 -12.17 3.28 -5.33
C TYR A 81 -11.08 2.35 -5.87
N ALA A 82 -11.32 1.65 -6.99
CA ALA A 82 -10.30 0.83 -7.64
C ALA A 82 -9.15 1.69 -8.20
N ALA A 83 -9.46 2.88 -8.72
CA ALA A 83 -8.46 3.86 -9.14
C ALA A 83 -7.63 4.37 -7.96
N ALA A 84 -8.26 4.61 -6.80
CA ALA A 84 -7.56 4.96 -5.55
C ALA A 84 -6.57 3.87 -5.12
N GLN A 85 -6.99 2.61 -5.07
CA GLN A 85 -6.09 1.48 -4.78
C GLN A 85 -4.91 1.44 -5.76
N THR A 86 -5.18 1.62 -7.04
CA THR A 86 -4.16 1.63 -8.09
C THR A 86 -3.19 2.80 -7.93
N ALA A 87 -3.66 3.98 -7.51
CA ALA A 87 -2.82 5.14 -7.23
C ALA A 87 -1.88 4.88 -6.04
N VAL A 88 -2.39 4.33 -4.93
CA VAL A 88 -1.57 3.95 -3.77
C VAL A 88 -0.48 2.96 -4.16
N GLN A 89 -0.82 1.92 -4.93
CA GLN A 89 0.14 0.91 -5.37
C GLN A 89 1.22 1.50 -6.30
N ARG A 90 0.83 2.40 -7.22
CA ARG A 90 1.78 3.10 -8.09
C ARG A 90 2.72 4.00 -7.30
N ALA A 91 2.20 4.77 -6.35
CA ALA A 91 2.99 5.61 -5.45
C ALA A 91 3.98 4.77 -4.63
N ARG A 92 3.54 3.62 -4.11
CA ARG A 92 4.41 2.68 -3.39
C ARG A 92 5.51 2.12 -4.28
N ALA A 93 5.18 1.71 -5.51
CA ALA A 93 6.16 1.20 -6.45
C ALA A 93 7.22 2.24 -6.81
N GLN A 94 6.83 3.51 -6.97
CA GLN A 94 7.77 4.61 -7.19
C GLN A 94 8.67 4.86 -5.97
N TRP A 95 8.12 4.74 -4.75
CA TRP A 95 8.93 4.83 -3.55
C TRP A 95 9.97 3.71 -3.46
N GLU A 96 9.59 2.47 -3.80
CA GLU A 96 10.50 1.32 -3.79
C GLU A 96 11.74 1.49 -4.68
N THR A 97 11.64 2.28 -5.76
CA THR A 97 12.79 2.54 -6.63
C THR A 97 13.84 3.44 -6.00
N ILE A 98 13.43 4.36 -5.11
CA ILE A 98 14.31 5.36 -4.48
C ILE A 98 14.65 5.07 -3.02
N ARG A 99 13.87 4.23 -2.32
CA ARG A 99 13.97 4.01 -0.86
C ARG A 99 15.35 3.61 -0.35
N LYS A 100 16.20 3.02 -1.19
CA LYS A 100 17.57 2.58 -0.82
C LYS A 100 18.57 3.73 -0.74
N ALA A 101 18.29 4.82 -1.44
CA ALA A 101 19.10 6.03 -1.43
C ALA A 101 18.76 6.95 -0.24
N VAL A 102 17.61 6.71 0.40
CA VAL A 102 17.13 7.49 1.52
C VAL A 102 17.69 6.95 2.84
N ALA A 103 18.05 7.85 3.75
CA ALA A 103 18.53 7.50 5.08
C ALA A 103 17.51 6.61 5.83
N PRO A 104 17.96 5.60 6.61
CA PRO A 104 17.08 4.60 7.23
C PRO A 104 15.93 5.19 8.04
N GLU A 105 16.18 6.25 8.81
CA GLU A 105 15.18 6.90 9.65
C GLU A 105 14.01 7.51 8.86
N HIS A 106 14.30 8.18 7.75
CA HIS A 106 13.25 8.71 6.88
C HIS A 106 12.60 7.60 6.07
N ARG A 107 13.39 6.62 5.62
CA ARG A 107 12.90 5.48 4.86
C ARG A 107 11.85 4.69 5.65
N ASP A 108 12.17 4.34 6.90
CA ASP A 108 11.30 3.53 7.75
C ASP A 108 10.02 4.31 8.12
N ARG A 109 10.09 5.65 8.23
CA ARG A 109 8.90 6.50 8.41
C ARG A 109 7.99 6.46 7.18
N VAL A 110 8.54 6.67 5.98
CA VAL A 110 7.77 6.64 4.73
C VAL A 110 7.20 5.24 4.48
N ASP A 111 7.96 4.18 4.80
CA ASP A 111 7.51 2.80 4.70
C ASP A 111 6.27 2.53 5.55
N ARG A 112 6.28 2.94 6.82
CA ARG A 112 5.10 2.80 7.71
C ARG A 112 3.89 3.57 7.21
N LEU A 113 4.07 4.81 6.77
CA LEU A 113 2.96 5.64 6.27
C LEU A 113 2.28 5.04 5.04
N PHE A 114 3.06 4.41 4.14
CA PHE A 114 2.49 3.67 3.01
C PHE A 114 1.72 2.43 3.46
N GLU A 115 2.22 1.69 4.46
CA GLU A 115 1.55 0.50 5.01
C GLU A 115 0.24 0.87 5.71
N GLU A 116 0.25 1.94 6.51
CA GLU A 116 -0.94 2.50 7.15
C GLU A 116 -1.96 2.98 6.11
N LEU A 117 -1.51 3.70 5.07
CA LEU A 117 -2.38 4.15 3.98
C LEU A 117 -3.02 2.98 3.22
N GLN A 118 -2.25 1.94 2.88
CA GLN A 118 -2.75 0.75 2.22
C GLN A 118 -3.80 0.04 3.10
N THR A 119 -3.51 -0.12 4.39
CA THR A 119 -4.42 -0.73 5.36
C THR A 119 -5.72 0.06 5.50
N ALA A 120 -5.64 1.38 5.59
CA ALA A 120 -6.81 2.26 5.68
C ALA A 120 -7.71 2.12 4.45
N VAL A 121 -7.12 2.09 3.24
CA VAL A 121 -7.86 1.88 2.00
C VAL A 121 -8.50 0.49 1.95
N ASP A 122 -7.77 -0.57 2.33
CA ASP A 122 -8.26 -1.96 2.29
C ASP A 122 -9.36 -2.22 3.33
N THR A 123 -9.33 -1.52 4.45
CA THR A 123 -10.33 -1.61 5.52
C THR A 123 -11.50 -0.62 5.35
N LEU A 124 -11.52 0.13 4.25
CA LEU A 124 -12.55 1.13 3.94
C LEU A 124 -12.67 2.20 5.04
N ALA A 125 -11.52 2.63 5.56
CA ALA A 125 -11.44 3.69 6.55
C ALA A 125 -12.12 4.98 6.03
N PRO A 126 -12.60 5.84 6.94
CA PRO A 126 -13.20 7.11 6.58
C PRO A 126 -12.26 7.97 5.71
N ALA A 127 -12.82 8.73 4.77
CA ALA A 127 -12.03 9.57 3.88
C ALA A 127 -11.12 10.55 4.65
N ALA A 128 -11.58 11.08 5.78
CA ALA A 128 -10.78 11.94 6.64
C ALA A 128 -9.48 11.29 7.16
N GLU A 129 -9.54 10.00 7.52
CA GLU A 129 -8.37 9.25 8.00
C GLU A 129 -7.37 9.02 6.87
N VAL A 130 -7.85 8.61 5.69
CA VAL A 130 -7.01 8.45 4.49
C VAL A 130 -6.35 9.78 4.09
N GLN A 131 -7.08 10.90 4.17
CA GLN A 131 -6.55 12.23 3.88
C GLN A 131 -5.52 12.72 4.91
N GLU A 132 -5.62 12.31 6.17
CA GLU A 132 -4.60 12.57 7.18
C GLU A 132 -3.32 11.80 6.88
N LEU A 133 -3.43 10.50 6.60
CA LEU A 133 -2.29 9.65 6.21
C LEU A 133 -1.60 10.16 4.94
N VAL A 134 -2.36 10.59 3.93
CA VAL A 134 -1.81 11.19 2.71
C VAL A 134 -1.02 12.47 3.02
N ARG A 135 -1.55 13.36 3.87
CA ARG A 135 -0.84 14.60 4.25
C ARG A 135 0.44 14.31 5.02
N ASP A 136 0.42 13.36 5.94
CA ASP A 136 1.60 12.94 6.70
C ASP A 136 2.66 12.32 5.79
N LEU A 137 2.24 11.51 4.81
CA LEU A 137 3.11 10.94 3.79
C LEU A 137 3.73 12.03 2.91
N GLN A 138 2.94 12.98 2.41
CA GLN A 138 3.43 14.13 1.66
C GLN A 138 4.41 15.00 2.48
N GLN A 139 4.17 15.17 3.77
CA GLN A 139 5.09 15.90 4.65
C GLN A 139 6.40 15.14 4.87
N ALA A 140 6.34 13.82 5.08
CA ALA A 140 7.52 12.99 5.21
C ALA A 140 8.37 13.04 3.92
N LEU A 141 7.73 12.99 2.75
CA LEU A 141 8.39 13.10 1.45
C LEU A 141 9.06 14.47 1.25
N ARG A 142 8.40 15.59 1.56
CA ARG A 142 9.00 16.94 1.49
C ARG A 142 10.21 17.12 2.42
N SER A 143 10.23 16.40 3.55
CA SER A 143 11.38 16.43 4.46
C SER A 143 12.64 15.81 3.84
N LEU A 144 12.49 14.91 2.87
CA LEU A 144 13.61 14.35 2.11
C LEU A 144 14.30 15.43 1.28
N GLU A 145 13.51 16.18 0.50
CA GLU A 145 14.01 17.26 -0.37
C GLU A 145 14.70 18.38 0.43
N SER A 146 14.19 18.68 1.64
CA SER A 146 14.75 19.71 2.50
C SER A 146 16.09 19.32 3.13
N THR A 147 16.25 18.03 3.43
CA THR A 147 17.50 17.47 3.97
C THR A 147 18.57 17.37 2.89
N GLU A 148 18.17 17.13 1.63
CA GLU A 148 19.07 17.11 0.46
C GLU A 148 19.61 18.49 0.06
N ASN A 149 18.89 19.59 0.32
CA ASN A 149 19.36 20.96 0.01
C ASN A 149 20.32 21.58 1.04
N SER A 150 20.57 20.89 2.16
CA SER A 150 21.40 21.39 3.27
C SER A 150 22.79 20.72 3.36
N GLY A 151 23.12 19.82 2.42
CA GLY A 151 24.36 19.04 2.37
C GLY A 151 25.38 19.52 1.36
#